data_AF-A0A0F9BW96-F1
#
_entry.id   AF-A0A0F9BW96-F1
#
_cell.length_a   1.000
_cell.length_b   1.000
_cell.length_c   1.000
_cell.angle_alpha   90.00
_cell.angle_beta   90.00
_cell.angle_gamma   90.00
#
_symmetry.space_group_name_H-M   'P 1'
#
loop_
_entity.id
_entity.type
_entity.pdbx_description
1 polymer ?
#
loop_
_entity_poly.entity_id
_entity_poly.type
_entity_poly.pdbx_seq_one_letter_code
_entity_poly.pdbx_strand_id
1 'polypeptide(L)'
;LVVFGLMSKNNEIIALKCGGINIYYLLRPVLTIGILSSIFLFFVSDIIVPITSVKANRIWYGEVKKKYSVTSKEMNIWIKGNRLIVHINYYHPEDRAIFGVTINNFDKNFRLIRRVDAKKGIFKDGKWYLYQLLEQNLNPETGDYVVTFHENRAENLEFIPEDLKRVIKKPEEMSFKELFRYVQKVEAEGYDATTYRVDLQAKIALPFIAVVMSIVGTGIAVRKKIKGGLPMGIAYGLGTAFLFWVSYSFCVSLGYGGVLPPFLAVWAANFIFLCLGFLFLLNAE
;
A
#
# COMPACT_ATOMS: atom_id res chain seq x y z
N LEU A 1 -26.26 0.79 -15.35
CA LEU A 1 -27.50 0.25 -14.73
C LEU A 1 -28.68 1.21 -14.87
N VAL A 2 -28.67 2.38 -14.24
CA VAL A 2 -29.83 3.30 -14.25
C VAL A 2 -30.29 3.68 -15.66
N VAL A 3 -29.36 4.11 -16.53
CA VAL A 3 -29.66 4.48 -17.92
C VAL A 3 -30.34 3.34 -18.67
N PHE A 4 -29.73 2.15 -18.69
CA PHE A 4 -30.33 0.97 -19.31
C PHE A 4 -31.63 0.52 -18.65
N GLY A 5 -31.78 0.71 -17.33
CA GLY A 5 -33.03 0.45 -16.62
C GLY A 5 -34.17 1.35 -17.10
N LEU A 6 -33.89 2.63 -17.37
CA LEU A 6 -34.84 3.57 -17.95
C LEU A 6 -35.17 3.23 -19.40
N MET A 7 -34.16 2.95 -20.23
CA MET A 7 -34.36 2.51 -21.61
C MET A 7 -35.18 1.22 -21.69
N SER A 8 -34.96 0.29 -20.76
CA SER A 8 -35.74 -0.94 -20.66
C SER A 8 -37.19 -0.66 -20.24
N LYS A 9 -37.40 0.28 -19.32
CA LYS A 9 -38.74 0.68 -18.86
C LYS A 9 -39.55 1.34 -19.99
N ASN A 10 -38.89 2.16 -20.81
CA ASN A 10 -39.51 2.84 -21.95
C ASN A 10 -39.59 1.98 -23.22
N ASN A 11 -39.25 0.68 -23.15
CA ASN A 11 -39.18 -0.25 -24.29
C ASN A 11 -38.21 0.16 -25.42
N GLU A 12 -37.30 1.11 -25.17
CA GLU A 12 -36.30 1.57 -26.15
C GLU A 12 -35.32 0.46 -26.54
N ILE A 13 -34.93 -0.39 -25.57
CA ILE A 13 -34.05 -1.55 -25.84
C ILE A 13 -34.75 -2.55 -26.77
N ILE A 14 -36.06 -2.75 -26.60
CA ILE A 14 -36.84 -3.66 -27.45
C ILE A 14 -36.96 -3.08 -28.86
N ALA A 15 -37.25 -1.78 -28.98
CA ALA A 15 -37.31 -1.08 -30.26
C ALA A 15 -35.98 -1.18 -31.04
N LEU A 16 -34.83 -0.98 -30.36
CA LEU A 16 -33.51 -1.12 -30.96
C LEU A 16 -33.23 -2.56 -31.43
N LYS A 17 -33.60 -3.57 -30.63
CA LYS A 17 -33.46 -4.99 -31.03
C LYS A 17 -34.33 -5.32 -32.25
N CYS A 18 -35.57 -4.82 -32.32
CA CYS A 18 -36.44 -5.01 -33.49
C CYS A 18 -35.90 -4.32 -34.75
N GLY A 19 -35.16 -3.21 -34.60
CA GLY A 19 -34.44 -2.54 -35.69
C GLY A 19 -33.16 -3.25 -36.15
N GLY A 20 -32.86 -4.45 -35.64
CA GLY A 20 -31.68 -5.22 -36.02
C GLY A 20 -30.38 -4.76 -35.36
N ILE A 21 -30.43 -3.84 -34.40
CA ILE A 21 -29.24 -3.34 -33.71
C ILE A 21 -28.85 -4.35 -32.63
N ASN A 22 -27.63 -4.87 -32.75
CA ASN A 22 -27.05 -5.78 -31.76
C ASN A 22 -26.82 -5.03 -30.42
N ILE A 23 -27.08 -5.73 -29.30
CA ILE A 23 -26.82 -5.24 -27.94
C ILE A 23 -25.37 -4.79 -27.71
N TYR A 24 -24.38 -5.37 -28.41
CA TYR A 24 -22.98 -4.95 -28.30
C TYR A 24 -22.77 -3.49 -28.73
N TYR A 25 -23.64 -2.93 -29.57
CA TYR A 25 -23.58 -1.51 -29.93
C TYR A 25 -23.85 -0.61 -28.72
N LEU A 26 -24.77 -1.01 -27.83
CA LEU A 26 -25.08 -0.31 -26.59
C LEU A 26 -23.95 -0.43 -25.55
N LEU A 27 -23.13 -1.49 -25.63
CA LEU A 27 -21.99 -1.71 -24.74
C LEU A 27 -20.82 -0.75 -25.03
N ARG A 28 -20.61 -0.37 -26.31
CA ARG A 28 -19.50 0.49 -26.74
C ARG A 28 -19.39 1.82 -25.97
N PRO A 29 -20.42 2.68 -25.91
CA PRO A 29 -20.30 3.97 -25.21
C PRO A 29 -20.03 3.78 -23.70
N VAL A 30 -20.58 2.72 -23.11
CA VAL A 30 -20.40 2.41 -21.68
C VAL A 30 -18.98 1.95 -21.39
N LEU A 31 -18.41 1.10 -22.26
CA LEU A 31 -17.01 0.71 -22.17
C LEU A 31 -16.07 1.88 -22.37
N THR A 32 -16.33 2.77 -23.33
CA THR A 32 -15.53 3.97 -23.55
C THR A 32 -15.51 4.85 -22.30
N ILE A 33 -16.68 5.11 -21.70
CA ILE A 33 -16.78 5.88 -20.45
C ILE A 33 -16.07 5.14 -19.29
N GLY A 34 -16.20 3.82 -19.20
CA GLY A 34 -15.54 3.01 -18.18
C GLY A 34 -14.01 3.06 -18.28
N ILE A 35 -13.46 2.96 -19.50
CA ILE A 35 -12.03 3.07 -19.75
C ILE A 35 -11.53 4.49 -19.46
N LEU A 36 -12.22 5.52 -19.93
CA LEU A 36 -11.87 6.92 -19.63
C LEU A 36 -11.91 7.19 -18.12
N SER A 37 -12.92 6.69 -17.42
CA SER A 37 -13.03 6.80 -15.97
C SER A 37 -11.90 6.05 -15.26
N SER A 38 -11.51 4.87 -15.75
CA SER A 38 -10.39 4.09 -15.22
C SER A 38 -9.06 4.84 -15.36
N ILE A 39 -8.77 5.38 -16.55
CA ILE A 39 -7.56 6.17 -16.79
C ILE A 39 -7.56 7.41 -15.88
N PHE A 40 -8.68 8.12 -15.81
CA PHE A 40 -8.82 9.27 -14.93
C PHE A 40 -8.58 8.92 -13.46
N LEU A 41 -9.20 7.85 -12.96
CA LEU A 41 -9.03 7.37 -11.59
C LEU A 41 -7.59 6.95 -11.29
N PHE A 42 -6.89 6.37 -12.26
CA PHE A 42 -5.47 6.05 -12.11
C PHE A 42 -4.63 7.32 -11.87
N PHE A 43 -4.80 8.37 -12.68
CA PHE A 43 -4.08 9.64 -12.47
C PHE A 43 -4.44 10.32 -11.15
N VAL A 44 -5.73 10.30 -10.78
CA VAL A 44 -6.18 10.83 -9.48
C VAL A 44 -5.53 10.05 -8.33
N SER A 45 -5.49 8.72 -8.42
CA SER A 45 -4.92 7.85 -7.39
C SER A 45 -3.40 7.94 -7.30
N ASP A 46 -2.71 8.22 -8.42
CA ASP A 46 -1.24 8.30 -8.46
C ASP A 46 -0.70 9.69 -8.11
N ILE A 47 -1.42 10.77 -8.48
CA ILE A 47 -0.95 12.15 -8.31
C ILE A 47 -1.67 12.84 -7.15
N ILE A 48 -3.00 12.85 -7.16
CA ILE A 48 -3.80 13.67 -6.23
C ILE A 48 -3.83 13.03 -4.85
N VAL A 49 -4.16 11.74 -4.76
CA VAL A 49 -4.33 11.02 -3.49
C VAL A 49 -3.07 11.03 -2.63
N PRO A 50 -1.83 10.82 -3.14
CA PRO A 50 -0.63 10.87 -2.31
C PRO A 50 -0.37 12.27 -1.74
N ILE A 51 -0.52 13.31 -2.57
CA ILE A 51 -0.27 14.71 -2.15
C ILE A 51 -1.28 15.13 -1.08
N THR A 52 -2.56 14.78 -1.25
CA THR A 52 -3.61 15.14 -0.29
C THR A 52 -3.51 14.31 0.98
N SER A 53 -3.24 13.00 0.88
CA SER A 53 -3.07 12.12 2.04
C SER A 53 -1.92 12.55 2.93
N VAL A 54 -0.76 12.91 2.34
CA VAL A 54 0.39 13.41 3.12
C VAL A 54 0.04 14.71 3.85
N LYS A 55 -0.62 15.66 3.18
CA LYS A 55 -1.04 16.93 3.81
C LYS A 55 -2.08 16.70 4.91
N ALA A 56 -3.09 15.89 4.64
CA ALA A 56 -4.16 15.57 5.58
C ALA A 56 -3.60 14.87 6.82
N ASN A 57 -2.74 13.87 6.64
CA ASN A 57 -2.10 13.16 7.75
C ASN A 57 -1.16 14.08 8.53
N ARG A 58 -0.43 14.98 7.86
CA ARG A 58 0.40 15.99 8.55
C ARG A 58 -0.43 16.88 9.47
N ILE A 59 -1.59 17.37 9.02
CA ILE A 59 -2.49 18.20 9.85
C ILE A 59 -3.12 17.36 10.96
N TRP A 60 -3.62 16.16 10.64
CA TRP A 60 -4.26 15.28 11.60
C TRP A 60 -3.34 14.89 12.76
N TYR A 61 -2.11 14.47 12.44
CA TYR A 61 -1.12 14.10 13.45
C TYR A 61 -0.43 15.32 14.08
N GLY A 62 -0.32 16.42 13.34
CA GLY A 62 0.27 17.69 13.77
C GLY A 62 -0.55 18.45 14.79
N GLU A 63 -1.80 18.73 14.43
CA GLU A 63 -2.63 19.75 15.07
C GLU A 63 -3.78 19.14 15.86
N VAL A 64 -4.44 18.10 15.32
CA VAL A 64 -5.65 17.52 15.93
C VAL A 64 -5.30 16.52 17.03
N LYS A 65 -4.41 15.56 16.73
CA LYS A 65 -3.96 14.59 17.75
C LYS A 65 -2.99 15.18 18.77
N LYS A 66 -2.61 16.47 18.65
CA LYS A 66 -1.64 17.18 19.49
C LYS A 66 -0.43 16.30 19.87
N LYS A 67 0.09 15.50 18.94
CA LYS A 67 1.33 14.73 19.16
C LYS A 67 2.58 15.62 19.19
N TYR A 68 2.40 16.93 19.11
CA TYR A 68 3.43 17.96 19.19
C TYR A 68 3.32 18.82 20.47
N SER A 69 2.59 18.38 21.50
CA SER A 69 2.88 18.81 22.86
C SER A 69 3.82 17.78 23.50
N VAL A 70 5.11 18.08 23.44
CA VAL A 70 6.21 17.62 24.32
C VAL A 70 5.85 16.41 25.20
N THR A 71 6.46 15.25 24.89
CA THR A 71 6.31 13.92 25.53
C THR A 71 5.47 12.94 24.72
N SER A 72 5.96 11.70 24.57
CA SER A 72 5.30 10.54 23.94
C SER A 72 5.56 10.44 22.44
N LYS A 73 6.33 9.48 21.92
CA LYS A 73 6.43 8.07 22.32
C LYS A 73 7.71 7.54 21.69
N GLU A 74 8.42 6.64 22.37
CA GLU A 74 9.54 5.85 21.84
C GLU A 74 9.37 5.58 20.34
N MET A 75 10.15 6.27 19.51
CA MET A 75 10.26 5.97 18.10
C MET A 75 11.29 4.86 18.02
N ASN A 76 10.84 3.62 18.29
CA ASN A 76 11.65 2.41 18.13
C ASN A 76 11.99 2.22 16.65
N ILE A 77 12.98 2.96 16.14
CA ILE A 77 13.46 2.87 14.77
C ILE A 77 14.45 1.72 14.72
N TRP A 78 14.18 0.74 13.86
CA TRP A 78 15.09 -0.36 13.58
C TRP A 78 15.63 -0.22 12.17
N ILE A 79 16.94 -0.28 12.04
CA ILE A 79 17.66 -0.17 10.77
C ILE A 79 18.56 -1.38 10.65
N LYS A 80 18.46 -2.12 9.56
CA LYS A 80 19.33 -3.25 9.25
C LYS A 80 20.26 -2.87 8.10
N GLY A 81 21.56 -3.02 8.34
CA GLY A 81 22.61 -2.95 7.34
C GLY A 81 23.20 -4.33 7.07
N ASN A 82 24.34 -4.37 6.36
CA ASN A 82 25.04 -5.61 6.07
C ASN A 82 25.68 -6.19 7.35
N ARG A 83 25.02 -7.20 7.95
CA ARG A 83 25.37 -7.80 9.26
C ARG A 83 25.39 -6.81 10.44
N LEU A 84 24.60 -5.75 10.33
CA LEU A 84 24.46 -4.71 11.33
C LEU A 84 22.97 -4.51 11.63
N ILE A 85 22.58 -4.46 12.90
CA ILE A 85 21.22 -4.09 13.32
C ILE A 85 21.34 -2.94 14.32
N VAL A 86 20.80 -1.78 13.93
CA VAL A 86 20.76 -0.57 14.75
C VAL A 86 19.34 -0.32 15.21
N HIS A 87 19.19 -0.08 16.50
CA HIS A 87 17.94 0.32 17.13
C HIS A 87 18.12 1.70 17.75
N ILE A 88 17.15 2.57 17.56
CA ILE A 88 17.14 3.93 18.09
C ILE A 88 15.82 4.11 18.82
N ASN A 89 15.85 4.58 20.07
CA ASN A 89 14.63 4.82 20.87
C ASN A 89 13.94 6.13 20.49
N TYR A 90 14.72 7.15 20.14
CA TYR A 90 14.18 8.47 19.84
C TYR A 90 15.14 9.27 18.94
N TYR A 91 14.59 10.01 17.98
CA TYR A 91 15.33 10.91 17.11
C TYR A 91 14.73 12.32 17.19
N HIS A 92 15.59 13.31 17.41
CA HIS A 92 15.25 14.72 17.49
C HIS A 92 15.67 15.44 16.17
N PRO A 93 14.70 15.83 15.32
CA PRO A 93 14.98 16.34 13.96
C PRO A 93 15.71 17.68 13.88
N GLU A 94 15.49 18.58 14.85
CA GLU A 94 16.10 19.93 14.89
C GLU A 94 17.59 19.83 15.23
N ASP A 95 17.91 19.20 16.36
CA ASP A 95 19.28 19.01 16.85
C ASP A 95 20.10 17.93 16.13
N ARG A 96 19.50 17.22 15.16
CA ARG A 96 20.09 16.04 14.49
C ARG A 96 20.68 15.04 15.51
N ALA A 97 19.95 14.84 16.60
CA ALA A 97 20.37 14.01 17.72
C ALA A 97 19.52 12.74 17.84
N ILE A 98 20.16 11.61 18.08
CA ILE A 98 19.53 10.32 18.40
C ILE A 98 19.73 10.01 19.88
N PHE A 99 18.78 9.30 20.48
CA PHE A 99 18.82 8.93 21.90
C PHE A 99 18.48 7.45 22.05
N GLY A 100 19.17 6.77 22.97
CA GLY A 100 19.03 5.33 23.21
C GLY A 100 19.31 4.52 21.96
N VAL A 101 20.57 4.46 21.55
CA VAL A 101 21.03 3.80 20.34
C VAL A 101 21.66 2.46 20.72
N THR A 102 21.23 1.38 20.09
CA THR A 102 21.83 0.05 20.23
C THR A 102 22.31 -0.42 18.86
N ILE A 103 23.59 -0.73 18.72
CA ILE A 103 24.20 -1.19 17.48
C ILE A 103 24.67 -2.63 17.72
N ASN A 104 24.20 -3.56 16.89
CA ASN A 104 24.56 -4.98 16.97
C ASN A 104 25.26 -5.40 15.67
N ASN A 105 26.49 -5.88 15.77
CA ASN A 105 27.27 -6.41 14.66
C ASN A 105 27.32 -7.94 14.75
N PHE A 106 27.12 -8.60 13.62
CA PHE A 106 27.05 -10.06 13.53
C PHE A 106 28.16 -10.65 12.62
N ASP A 107 28.59 -11.88 12.90
CA ASP A 107 29.47 -12.65 12.02
C ASP A 107 28.72 -13.31 10.84
N LYS A 108 29.42 -14.12 10.04
CA LYS A 108 28.83 -14.88 8.91
C LYS A 108 27.78 -15.91 9.36
N ASN A 109 27.87 -16.39 10.60
CA ASN A 109 27.01 -17.39 11.21
C ASN A 109 25.94 -16.75 12.11
N PHE A 110 25.67 -15.45 11.96
CA PHE A 110 24.72 -14.69 12.77
C PHE A 110 25.02 -14.66 14.28
N ARG A 111 26.28 -14.86 14.68
CA ARG A 111 26.72 -14.68 16.08
C ARG A 111 27.04 -13.22 16.36
N LEU A 112 26.57 -12.70 17.49
CA LEU A 112 26.83 -11.33 17.93
C LEU A 112 28.32 -11.19 18.29
N ILE A 113 29.05 -10.38 17.52
CA ILE A 113 30.49 -10.15 17.73
C ILE A 113 30.78 -8.85 18.47
N ARG A 114 29.92 -7.84 18.28
CA ARG A 114 30.07 -6.52 18.87
C ARG A 114 28.70 -5.91 19.10
N ARG A 115 28.48 -5.36 20.29
CA ARG A 115 27.30 -4.59 20.64
C ARG A 115 27.74 -3.24 21.20
N VAL A 116 27.12 -2.16 20.74
CA VAL A 116 27.36 -0.81 21.25
C VAL A 116 26.04 -0.20 21.69
N ASP A 117 25.90 0.09 22.98
CA ASP A 117 24.76 0.80 23.55
C ASP A 117 25.18 2.24 23.90
N ALA A 118 24.58 3.25 23.28
CA ALA A 118 24.88 4.66 23.51
C ALA A 118 23.64 5.42 23.96
N LYS A 119 23.80 6.32 24.95
CA LYS A 119 22.67 7.12 25.44
C LYS A 119 22.26 8.23 24.49
N LYS A 120 23.23 8.87 23.82
CA LYS A 120 22.99 9.99 22.90
C LYS A 120 23.93 9.89 21.71
N GLY A 121 23.48 10.25 20.52
CA GLY A 121 24.29 10.40 19.32
C GLY A 121 24.00 11.73 18.64
N ILE A 122 25.02 12.43 18.13
CA ILE A 122 24.86 13.68 17.38
C ILE A 122 25.55 13.52 16.04
N PHE A 123 24.86 13.87 14.96
CA PHE A 123 25.47 13.85 13.64
C PHE A 123 26.25 15.13 13.35
N LYS A 124 27.56 15.01 13.10
CA LYS A 124 28.44 16.14 12.77
C LYS A 124 29.49 15.69 11.75
N ASP A 125 29.84 16.55 10.80
CA ASP A 125 30.93 16.30 9.82
C ASP A 125 30.83 14.95 9.07
N GLY A 126 29.59 14.52 8.77
CA GLY A 126 29.32 13.26 8.05
C GLY A 126 29.43 11.99 8.90
N LYS A 127 29.60 12.09 10.22
CA LYS A 127 29.72 10.95 11.15
C LYS A 127 28.80 11.09 12.35
N TRP A 128 28.48 9.97 12.99
CA TRP A 128 27.70 9.95 14.23
C TRP A 128 28.65 9.95 15.43
N TYR A 129 28.57 11.00 16.25
CA TYR A 129 29.28 11.08 17.53
C TYR A 129 28.39 10.54 18.63
N LEU A 130 28.73 9.36 19.14
CA LEU A 130 28.00 8.68 20.21
C LEU A 130 28.60 9.04 21.57
N TYR A 131 27.75 9.41 22.52
CA TYR A 131 28.09 9.82 23.87
C TYR A 131 27.59 8.79 24.89
N GLN A 132 28.41 8.57 25.92
CA GLN A 132 28.17 7.60 26.99
C GLN A 132 27.85 6.23 26.41
N LEU A 133 28.83 5.67 25.69
CA LEU A 133 28.69 4.39 25.02
C LEU A 133 29.30 3.26 25.85
N LEU A 134 28.59 2.14 25.86
CA LEU A 134 29.00 0.86 26.39
C LEU A 134 29.22 -0.07 25.21
N GLU A 135 30.43 -0.57 25.04
CA GLU A 135 30.82 -1.45 23.95
C GLU A 135 31.15 -2.83 24.50
N GLN A 136 30.44 -3.84 24.03
CA GLN A 136 30.64 -5.24 24.35
C GLN A 136 31.23 -5.94 23.12
N ASN A 137 32.46 -6.43 23.24
CA ASN A 137 33.13 -7.17 22.18
C ASN A 137 33.30 -8.64 22.59
N LEU A 138 32.98 -9.56 21.68
CA LEU A 138 33.19 -10.99 21.88
C LEU A 138 34.69 -11.30 21.79
N ASN A 139 35.27 -11.87 22.85
CA ASN A 139 36.63 -12.39 22.80
C ASN A 139 36.65 -13.77 22.10
N PRO A 140 37.32 -13.93 20.95
CA PRO A 140 37.34 -15.19 20.21
C PRO A 140 38.00 -16.35 20.97
N GLU A 141 38.87 -16.06 21.94
CA GLU A 141 39.68 -17.07 22.63
C GLU A 141 39.01 -17.63 23.89
N THR A 142 38.25 -16.80 24.62
CA THR A 142 37.56 -17.23 25.86
C THR A 142 36.06 -17.42 25.69
N GLY A 143 35.46 -16.85 24.64
CA GLY A 143 34.01 -16.83 24.45
C GLY A 143 33.28 -15.82 25.34
N ASP A 144 34.00 -15.05 26.15
CA ASP A 144 33.45 -14.02 27.03
C ASP A 144 33.29 -12.68 26.31
N TYR A 145 32.36 -11.85 26.80
CA TYR A 145 32.19 -10.48 26.34
C TYR A 145 33.00 -9.51 27.19
N VAL A 146 33.91 -8.78 26.56
CA VAL A 146 34.66 -7.69 27.20
C VAL A 146 33.84 -6.40 27.06
N VAL A 147 33.51 -5.79 28.19
CA VAL A 147 32.75 -4.54 28.25
C VAL A 147 33.70 -3.37 28.45
N THR A 148 33.62 -2.39 27.56
CA THR A 148 34.42 -1.16 27.57
C THR A 148 33.49 0.05 27.59
N PHE A 149 33.83 1.04 28.41
CA PHE A 149 33.07 2.28 28.51
C PHE A 149 33.84 3.41 27.84
N HIS A 150 33.17 4.18 26.97
CA HIS A 150 33.76 5.35 26.34
C HIS A 150 32.83 6.56 26.51
N GLU A 151 33.42 7.73 26.80
CA GLU A 151 32.65 8.96 26.97
C GLU A 151 32.11 9.51 25.65
N ASN A 152 32.93 9.47 24.59
CA ASN A 152 32.56 9.91 23.24
C ASN A 152 33.36 9.15 22.18
N ARG A 153 32.70 8.69 21.11
CA ARG A 153 33.34 8.08 19.95
C ARG A 153 32.58 8.41 18.67
N ALA A 154 33.32 8.68 17.60
CA ALA A 154 32.75 8.78 16.27
C ALA A 154 32.58 7.38 15.67
N GLU A 155 31.35 7.03 15.29
CA GLU A 155 31.00 5.79 14.59
C GLU A 155 30.57 6.12 13.17
N ASN A 156 31.02 5.30 12.21
CA ASN A 156 30.63 5.45 10.81
C ASN A 156 29.41 4.57 10.53
N LEU A 157 28.22 5.13 10.67
CA LEU A 157 26.97 4.46 10.32
C LEU A 157 26.57 4.83 8.89
N GLU A 158 26.05 3.85 8.13
CA GLU A 158 25.69 4.02 6.72
C GLU A 158 24.47 4.93 6.51
N PHE A 159 23.71 5.24 7.56
CA PHE A 159 22.51 6.07 7.50
C PHE A 159 22.76 7.52 7.95
N ILE A 160 22.04 8.44 7.33
CA ILE A 160 22.19 9.89 7.54
C ILE A 160 20.92 10.41 8.29
N PRO A 161 20.98 11.50 9.08
CA PRO A 161 19.79 12.07 9.73
C PRO A 161 18.55 12.24 8.83
N GLU A 162 18.73 12.55 7.55
CA GLU A 162 17.64 12.67 6.58
C GLU A 162 16.91 11.33 6.34
N ASP A 163 17.58 10.20 6.50
CA ASP A 163 16.96 8.87 6.43
C ASP A 163 16.08 8.60 7.65
N LEU A 164 16.45 9.12 8.82
CA LEU A 164 15.66 9.03 10.06
C LEU A 164 14.43 9.96 10.04
N LYS A 165 14.49 11.04 9.25
CA LYS A 165 13.34 11.93 8.98
C LYS A 165 12.31 11.32 8.05
N ARG A 166 12.62 10.20 7.37
CA ARG A 166 11.61 9.44 6.65
C ARG A 166 10.69 8.78 7.67
N VAL A 167 9.71 9.55 8.14
CA VAL A 167 8.42 8.99 8.53
C VAL A 167 8.06 8.02 7.43
N ILE A 168 7.95 6.74 7.77
CA ILE A 168 7.56 5.69 6.83
C ILE A 168 6.20 6.14 6.29
N LYS A 169 6.20 6.77 5.11
CA LYS A 169 4.98 7.11 4.40
C LYS A 169 4.23 5.81 4.28
N LYS A 170 2.95 5.81 4.62
CA LYS A 170 2.16 4.62 4.38
C LYS A 170 2.08 4.37 2.86
N PRO A 171 1.88 3.14 2.39
CA PRO A 171 1.78 2.84 0.96
C PRO A 171 0.75 3.71 0.21
N GLU A 172 -0.30 4.16 0.91
CA GLU A 172 -1.35 5.04 0.38
C GLU A 172 -0.87 6.49 0.15
N GLU A 173 0.21 6.91 0.82
CA GLU A 173 0.85 8.22 0.69
C GLU A 173 1.97 8.26 -0.36
N MET A 174 2.29 7.11 -0.98
CA MET A 174 3.29 7.01 -2.03
C MET A 174 2.62 6.99 -3.40
N SER A 175 3.21 7.68 -4.38
CA SER A 175 2.92 7.42 -5.80
C SER A 175 3.39 6.01 -6.20
N PHE A 176 2.90 5.50 -7.33
CA PHE A 176 3.29 4.22 -7.90
C PHE A 176 4.81 4.12 -8.07
N LYS A 177 5.45 5.17 -8.59
CA LYS A 177 6.92 5.21 -8.79
C LYS A 177 7.69 5.25 -7.46
N GLU A 178 7.16 5.90 -6.43
CA GLU A 178 7.75 5.87 -5.09
C GLU A 178 7.60 4.48 -4.45
N LEU A 179 6.41 3.88 -4.53
CA LEU A 179 6.13 2.57 -3.96
C LEU A 179 6.96 1.48 -4.65
N PHE A 180 7.11 1.53 -5.98
CA PHE A 180 7.96 0.59 -6.72
C PHE A 180 9.42 0.65 -6.27
N ARG A 181 9.99 1.86 -6.14
CA ARG A 181 11.37 2.03 -5.63
C ARG A 181 11.50 1.57 -4.18
N TYR A 182 10.45 1.79 -3.38
CA TYR A 182 10.42 1.34 -1.99
C TYR A 182 10.42 -0.19 -1.89
N VAL A 183 9.59 -0.88 -2.67
CA VAL A 183 9.59 -2.36 -2.77
C VAL A 183 10.99 -2.88 -3.12
N GLN A 184 11.63 -2.32 -4.16
CA GLN A 184 12.99 -2.73 -4.55
C GLN A 184 14.02 -2.52 -3.43
N LYS A 185 13.90 -1.42 -2.68
CA LYS A 185 14.78 -1.15 -1.53
C LYS A 185 14.58 -2.18 -0.41
N VAL A 186 13.33 -2.43 -0.03
CA VAL A 186 12.98 -3.41 1.03
C VAL A 186 13.46 -4.82 0.67
N GLU A 187 13.32 -5.22 -0.60
CA GLU A 187 13.82 -6.51 -1.10
C GLU A 187 15.35 -6.59 -1.10
N ALA A 188 16.04 -5.52 -1.51
CA ALA A 188 17.50 -5.47 -1.49
C ALA A 188 18.08 -5.57 -0.08
N GLU A 189 17.35 -5.10 0.94
CA GLU A 189 17.69 -5.22 2.36
C GLU A 189 17.35 -6.62 2.94
N GLY A 190 16.73 -7.48 2.13
CA GLY A 190 16.34 -8.85 2.48
C GLY A 190 15.14 -8.92 3.43
N TYR A 191 14.26 -7.91 3.41
CA TYR A 191 12.99 -7.92 4.14
C TYR A 191 11.86 -8.47 3.27
N ASP A 192 10.81 -8.97 3.93
CA ASP A 192 9.60 -9.38 3.24
C ASP A 192 8.83 -8.16 2.73
N ALA A 193 8.76 -8.03 1.40
CA ALA A 193 8.04 -6.96 0.71
C ALA A 193 6.66 -7.40 0.19
N THR A 194 6.15 -8.56 0.61
CA THR A 194 4.90 -9.14 0.08
C THR A 194 3.72 -8.18 0.17
N THR A 195 3.51 -7.56 1.34
CA THR A 195 2.44 -6.56 1.54
C THR A 195 2.58 -5.38 0.58
N TYR A 196 3.79 -4.84 0.43
CA TYR A 196 4.04 -3.71 -0.46
C TYR A 196 3.88 -4.07 -1.94
N ARG A 197 4.17 -5.33 -2.32
CA ARG A 197 3.87 -5.84 -3.67
C ARG A 197 2.38 -5.93 -3.93
N VAL A 198 1.59 -6.34 -2.94
CA VAL A 198 0.12 -6.37 -3.04
C VAL A 198 -0.40 -4.95 -3.24
N ASP A 199 0.07 -3.98 -2.44
CA ASP A 199 -0.31 -2.56 -2.58
C ASP A 199 0.05 -1.98 -3.95
N LEU A 200 1.24 -2.34 -4.47
CA LEU A 200 1.69 -1.90 -5.79
C LEU A 200 0.74 -2.38 -6.90
N GLN A 201 0.33 -3.64 -6.84
CA GLN A 201 -0.63 -4.21 -7.79
C GLN A 201 -2.03 -3.60 -7.60
N ALA A 202 -2.44 -3.36 -6.34
CA ALA A 202 -3.72 -2.75 -6.00
C ALA A 202 -3.87 -1.34 -6.60
N LYS A 203 -2.79 -0.54 -6.67
CA LYS A 203 -2.81 0.78 -7.32
C LYS A 203 -3.26 0.74 -8.78
N ILE A 204 -2.92 -0.32 -9.52
CA ILE A 204 -3.33 -0.48 -10.92
C ILE A 204 -4.70 -1.15 -11.03
N ALA A 205 -4.96 -2.14 -10.16
CA ALA A 205 -6.20 -2.90 -10.22
C ALA A 205 -7.44 -2.13 -9.76
N LEU A 206 -7.29 -1.20 -8.80
CA LEU A 206 -8.40 -0.40 -8.27
C LEU A 206 -9.09 0.44 -9.38
N PRO A 207 -8.37 1.21 -10.22
CA PRO A 207 -8.98 1.88 -11.36
C PRO A 207 -9.64 0.93 -12.36
N PHE A 208 -9.13 -0.30 -12.54
CA PHE A 208 -9.67 -1.27 -13.48
C PHE A 208 -11.08 -1.78 -13.08
N ILE A 209 -11.45 -1.67 -11.80
CA ILE A 209 -12.78 -1.99 -11.28
C ILE A 209 -13.87 -1.24 -12.05
N ALA A 210 -13.63 0.01 -12.46
CA ALA A 210 -14.59 0.80 -13.23
C ALA A 210 -14.99 0.11 -14.54
N VAL A 211 -14.03 -0.52 -15.23
CA VAL A 211 -14.28 -1.26 -16.48
C VAL A 211 -15.06 -2.54 -16.19
N VAL A 212 -14.63 -3.32 -15.19
CA VAL A 212 -15.28 -4.57 -14.78
C VAL A 212 -16.74 -4.32 -14.40
N MET A 213 -16.98 -3.32 -13.54
CA MET A 213 -18.33 -2.98 -13.07
C MET A 213 -19.21 -2.37 -14.17
N SER A 214 -18.62 -1.71 -15.17
CA SER A 214 -19.35 -1.25 -16.36
C SER A 214 -19.88 -2.42 -17.18
N ILE A 215 -19.09 -3.48 -17.36
CA ILE A 215 -19.49 -4.71 -18.06
C ILE A 215 -20.56 -5.45 -17.26
N VAL A 216 -20.28 -5.75 -15.98
CA VAL A 216 -21.22 -6.46 -15.09
C VAL A 216 -22.55 -5.72 -14.98
N GLY A 217 -22.50 -4.40 -14.75
CA GLY A 217 -23.68 -3.57 -14.65
C GLY A 217 -24.51 -3.52 -15.95
N THR A 218 -23.86 -3.59 -17.11
CA THR A 218 -24.56 -3.67 -18.40
C THR A 218 -25.21 -5.04 -18.60
N GLY A 219 -24.47 -6.13 -18.32
CA GLY A 219 -25.00 -7.50 -18.42
C GLY A 219 -26.22 -7.72 -17.53
N ILE A 220 -26.23 -7.16 -16.31
CA ILE A 220 -27.39 -7.20 -15.42
C ILE A 220 -28.54 -6.37 -15.99
N ALA A 221 -28.27 -5.15 -16.47
CA ALA A 221 -29.31 -4.23 -16.91
C ALA A 221 -30.08 -4.69 -18.15
N VAL A 222 -29.38 -5.34 -19.10
CA VAL A 222 -29.99 -5.84 -20.34
C VAL A 222 -30.86 -7.07 -20.11
N ARG A 223 -30.62 -7.81 -19.02
CA ARG A 223 -31.30 -9.07 -18.76
C ARG A 223 -32.80 -8.82 -18.54
N LYS A 224 -33.63 -9.33 -19.46
CA LYS A 224 -35.12 -9.26 -19.46
C LYS A 224 -35.82 -9.71 -18.16
N LYS A 225 -35.09 -10.31 -17.20
CA LYS A 225 -35.61 -10.95 -15.99
C LYS A 225 -35.56 -10.08 -14.72
N ILE A 226 -35.28 -8.78 -14.79
CA ILE A 226 -35.42 -7.90 -13.61
C ILE A 226 -36.91 -7.71 -13.30
N LYS A 227 -37.50 -8.70 -12.62
CA LYS A 227 -38.84 -8.64 -12.05
C LYS A 227 -38.82 -7.55 -10.97
N GLY A 228 -39.50 -6.42 -11.19
CA GLY A 228 -39.59 -5.33 -10.19
C GLY A 228 -39.17 -3.94 -10.66
N GLY A 229 -38.80 -3.75 -11.93
CA GLY A 229 -38.52 -2.42 -12.50
C GLY A 229 -37.21 -1.79 -12.02
N LEU A 230 -37.11 -0.45 -12.16
CA LEU A 230 -35.88 0.32 -11.90
C LEU A 230 -35.30 0.12 -10.47
N PRO A 231 -36.10 0.13 -9.38
CA PRO A 231 -35.56 -0.05 -8.03
C PRO A 231 -34.84 -1.38 -7.84
N MET A 232 -35.36 -2.46 -8.43
CA MET A 232 -34.73 -3.77 -8.33
C MET A 232 -33.40 -3.83 -9.08
N GLY A 233 -33.27 -3.14 -10.22
CA GLY A 233 -32.00 -3.00 -10.93
C GLY A 233 -30.94 -2.23 -10.13
N ILE A 234 -31.36 -1.21 -9.38
CA ILE A 234 -30.46 -0.48 -8.46
C ILE A 234 -30.02 -1.38 -7.31
N ALA A 235 -30.96 -2.15 -6.72
CA ALA A 235 -30.65 -3.09 -5.65
C ALA A 235 -29.65 -4.17 -6.10
N TYR A 236 -29.82 -4.74 -7.30
CA TYR A 236 -28.84 -5.67 -7.88
C TYR A 236 -27.48 -5.01 -8.12
N GLY A 237 -27.46 -3.75 -8.56
CA GLY A 237 -26.22 -2.99 -8.74
C GLY A 237 -25.44 -2.80 -7.44
N LEU A 238 -26.12 -2.34 -6.39
CA LEU A 238 -25.53 -2.17 -5.07
C LEU A 238 -25.08 -3.50 -4.47
N GLY A 239 -25.91 -4.53 -4.57
CA GLY A 239 -25.58 -5.87 -4.08
C GLY A 239 -24.36 -6.46 -4.78
N THR A 240 -24.25 -6.30 -6.10
CA THR A 240 -23.08 -6.78 -6.85
C THR A 240 -21.82 -5.96 -6.60
N ALA A 241 -21.93 -4.64 -6.40
CA ALA A 241 -20.80 -3.81 -5.99
C ALA A 241 -20.30 -4.17 -4.59
N PHE A 242 -21.21 -4.42 -3.66
CA PHE A 242 -20.87 -4.88 -2.32
C PHE A 242 -20.20 -6.26 -2.36
N LEU A 243 -20.78 -7.21 -3.10
CA LEU A 243 -20.22 -8.55 -3.26
C LEU A 243 -18.82 -8.52 -3.90
N PHE A 244 -18.63 -7.65 -4.90
CA PHE A 244 -17.32 -7.39 -5.50
C PHE A 244 -16.34 -6.89 -4.45
N TRP A 245 -16.72 -5.86 -3.66
CA TRP A 245 -15.86 -5.27 -2.65
C TRP A 245 -15.43 -6.27 -1.57
N VAL A 246 -16.37 -7.11 -1.09
CA VAL A 246 -16.10 -8.17 -0.12
C VAL A 246 -15.14 -9.20 -0.71
N SER A 247 -15.40 -9.65 -1.95
CA SER A 247 -14.54 -10.64 -2.64
C SER A 247 -13.13 -10.09 -2.87
N TYR A 248 -13.02 -8.83 -3.30
CA TYR A 248 -11.75 -8.14 -3.49
C TYR A 248 -10.98 -8.02 -2.16
N SER A 249 -11.64 -7.53 -1.11
CA SER A 249 -11.03 -7.37 0.22
C SER A 249 -10.55 -8.70 0.80
N PHE A 250 -11.32 -9.77 0.60
CA PHE A 250 -10.93 -11.12 1.01
C PHE A 250 -9.68 -11.59 0.26
N CYS A 251 -9.63 -11.47 -1.07
CA CYS A 251 -8.47 -11.89 -1.87
C CYS A 251 -7.21 -11.08 -1.54
N VAL A 252 -7.35 -9.76 -1.34
CA VAL A 252 -6.25 -8.88 -0.93
C VAL A 252 -5.72 -9.27 0.45
N SER A 253 -6.61 -9.61 1.39
CA SER A 253 -6.21 -10.06 2.73
C SER A 253 -5.41 -11.37 2.69
N LEU A 254 -5.77 -12.29 1.79
CA LEU A 254 -4.97 -13.51 1.54
C LEU A 254 -3.59 -13.19 0.92
N GLY A 255 -3.52 -12.14 0.10
CA GLY A 255 -2.25 -11.62 -0.42
C GLY A 255 -1.34 -11.06 0.67
N TYR A 256 -1.90 -10.25 1.58
CA TYR A 256 -1.14 -9.74 2.74
C TYR A 256 -0.65 -10.86 3.66
N GLY A 257 -1.40 -11.95 3.77
CA GLY A 257 -0.97 -13.15 4.51
C GLY A 257 0.05 -14.03 3.78
N GLY A 258 0.46 -13.68 2.55
CA GLY A 258 1.38 -14.49 1.74
C GLY A 258 0.80 -15.81 1.23
N VAL A 259 -0.50 -16.06 1.40
CA VAL A 259 -1.18 -17.29 0.96
C VAL A 259 -1.34 -17.30 -0.56
N LEU A 260 -1.63 -16.13 -1.14
CA LEU A 260 -1.76 -15.95 -2.59
C LEU A 260 -0.63 -15.06 -3.13
N PRO A 261 -0.10 -15.34 -4.33
CA PRO A 261 0.81 -14.43 -5.00
C PRO A 261 0.18 -13.03 -5.15
N PRO A 262 0.94 -11.93 -4.99
CA PRO A 262 0.40 -10.57 -5.01
C PRO A 262 -0.45 -10.24 -6.25
N PHE A 263 -0.07 -10.76 -7.42
CA PHE A 263 -0.85 -10.60 -8.64
C PHE A 263 -2.23 -11.25 -8.55
N LEU A 264 -2.31 -12.52 -8.15
CA LEU A 264 -3.58 -13.23 -8.02
C LEU A 264 -4.45 -12.65 -6.91
N ALA A 265 -3.86 -12.29 -5.77
CA ALA A 265 -4.58 -11.70 -4.64
C ALA A 265 -5.39 -10.46 -5.03
N VAL A 266 -4.83 -9.60 -5.89
CA VAL A 266 -5.49 -8.35 -6.29
C VAL A 266 -6.38 -8.54 -7.51
N TRP A 267 -5.95 -9.34 -8.49
CA TRP A 267 -6.65 -9.46 -9.78
C TRP A 267 -7.72 -10.55 -9.82
N ALA A 268 -7.73 -11.51 -8.88
CA ALA A 268 -8.68 -12.61 -8.89
C ALA A 268 -10.14 -12.15 -8.94
N ALA A 269 -10.52 -11.21 -8.06
CA ALA A 269 -11.88 -10.67 -8.04
C ALA A 269 -12.24 -9.97 -9.36
N ASN A 270 -11.32 -9.20 -9.95
CA ASN A 270 -11.52 -8.57 -11.26
C ASN A 270 -11.79 -9.61 -12.34
N PHE A 271 -11.00 -10.67 -12.43
CA PHE A 271 -11.20 -11.72 -13.43
C PHE A 271 -12.50 -12.50 -13.23
N ILE A 272 -12.83 -12.86 -11.99
CA ILE A 272 -14.09 -13.57 -11.68
C ILE A 272 -15.30 -12.74 -12.13
N PHE A 273 -15.34 -11.47 -11.75
CA PHE A 273 -16.46 -10.60 -12.09
C PHE A 273 -16.47 -10.20 -13.56
N LEU A 274 -15.32 -10.07 -14.21
CA LEU A 274 -15.24 -9.87 -15.65
C LEU A 274 -15.86 -11.07 -16.41
N CYS A 275 -15.49 -12.30 -16.03
CA CYS A 275 -16.08 -13.52 -16.58
C CYS A 275 -17.59 -13.59 -16.34
N LEU A 276 -18.06 -13.26 -15.13
CA LEU A 276 -19.50 -13.19 -14.83
C LEU A 276 -20.21 -12.13 -15.68
N GLY A 277 -19.59 -10.97 -15.88
CA GLY A 277 -20.11 -9.92 -16.74
C GLY A 277 -20.26 -10.36 -18.19
N PHE A 278 -19.25 -11.02 -18.75
CA PHE A 278 -19.32 -11.60 -20.09
C PHE A 278 -20.38 -12.70 -20.20
N LEU A 279 -20.47 -13.61 -19.23
CA LEU A 279 -21.51 -14.64 -19.21
C LEU A 279 -22.92 -14.03 -19.15
N PHE A 280 -23.11 -12.93 -18.43
CA PHE A 280 -24.40 -12.24 -18.39
C PHE A 280 -24.73 -11.56 -19.72
N LEU A 281 -23.75 -11.04 -20.45
CA LEU A 281 -23.95 -10.47 -21.79
C LEU A 281 -24.29 -11.56 -22.82
N LEU A 282 -23.57 -12.68 -22.82
CA LEU A 282 -23.83 -13.80 -23.73
C LEU A 282 -25.23 -14.40 -23.53
N ASN A 283 -25.69 -14.51 -22.29
CA ASN A 283 -27.04 -14.99 -21.98
C ASN A 283 -28.16 -13.96 -22.23
N ALA A 284 -27.81 -12.74 -22.68
CA ALA A 284 -28.76 -11.65 -22.92
C ALA A 284 -29.07 -11.41 -24.42
N GLU A 285 -28.25 -11.98 -25.32
CA GLU A 285 -28.66 -12.27 -26.71
C GLU A 285 -29.65 -13.44 -26.73
#